data_AF-A0A6I2V0N7-F1
#
_entry.id   AF-A0A6I2V0N7-F1
#
_cell.length_a   1.000
_cell.length_b   1.000
_cell.length_c   1.000
_cell.angle_alpha   90.00
_cell.angle_beta   90.00
_cell.angle_gamma   90.00
#
_symmetry.space_group_name_H-M   'P 1'
#
loop_
_entity.id
_entity.type
_entity.pdbx_description
1 polymer ?
#
loop_
_entity_poly.entity_id
_entity_poly.type
_entity_poly.pdbx_seq_one_letter_code
_entity_poly.pdbx_strand_id
1 'polypeptide(L)'
;MKQNLFQTGAVMALAFLLVMVTAAQPARAAAEGKPLPSDFVCHTVGIGDDDGKVIAAFGAPRYERTVRIQGILVKECDFDGDFTIGFAASTGKVIDITIRNKNFELRRGIRYGATSAWIQDTYGRSKRRNIDGNMFYLYANPADRFQHLMLQVDSGDGHLMVMRITGLPIDEMQMQEMMKAKPDLFRDPEEKGTWFIPSEKEIDLSGMPESKPVRLGGLTE
;
A
#
# COMPACT_ATOMS: atom_id res chain seq x y z
N MET A 1 58.91 20.19 28.28
CA MET A 1 57.49 20.22 28.70
C MET A 1 56.56 20.66 27.54
N LYS A 2 56.56 19.95 26.39
CA LYS A 2 55.71 20.33 25.23
C LYS A 2 54.89 19.19 24.60
N GLN A 3 55.13 17.92 24.99
CA GLN A 3 54.44 16.77 24.37
C GLN A 3 53.09 16.41 25.02
N ASN A 4 52.89 16.72 26.30
CA ASN A 4 51.67 16.29 27.02
C ASN A 4 50.42 17.13 26.69
N LEU A 5 50.59 18.32 26.11
CA LEU A 5 49.49 19.22 25.76
C LEU A 5 48.88 18.89 24.38
N PHE A 6 49.68 18.34 23.46
CA PHE A 6 49.20 17.93 22.13
C PHE A 6 48.44 16.60 22.15
N GLN A 7 48.85 15.66 23.02
CA GLN A 7 48.16 14.37 23.16
C GLN A 7 46.78 14.51 23.81
N THR A 8 46.62 15.40 24.79
CA THR A 8 45.32 15.66 25.43
C THR A 8 44.34 16.37 24.49
N GLY A 9 44.82 17.27 23.63
CA GLY A 9 43.99 17.92 22.60
C GLY A 9 43.48 16.95 21.53
N ALA A 10 44.34 16.03 21.08
CA ALA A 10 43.96 15.00 20.09
C ALA A 10 42.96 13.98 20.66
N VAL A 11 43.10 13.58 21.93
CA VAL A 11 42.16 12.66 22.60
C VAL A 11 40.81 13.34 22.86
N MET A 12 40.79 14.61 23.25
CA MET A 12 39.54 15.39 23.40
C MET A 12 38.81 15.62 22.08
N ALA A 13 39.55 15.90 21.00
CA ALA A 13 38.96 16.05 19.66
C ALA A 13 38.37 14.73 19.14
N LEU A 14 39.03 13.61 19.39
CA LEU A 14 38.54 12.28 18.99
C LEU A 14 37.32 11.84 19.81
N ALA A 15 37.27 12.16 21.11
CA ALA A 15 36.10 11.92 21.96
C ALA A 15 34.89 12.77 21.54
N PHE A 16 35.11 14.03 21.16
CA PHE A 16 34.03 14.90 20.64
C PHE A 16 33.49 14.43 19.28
N LEU A 17 34.34 13.91 18.41
CA LEU A 17 33.93 13.38 17.10
C LEU A 17 33.13 12.08 17.24
N LEU A 18 33.46 11.23 18.22
CA LEU A 18 32.72 10.01 18.53
C LEU A 18 31.31 10.30 19.10
N VAL A 19 31.17 11.34 19.94
CA VAL A 19 29.87 11.78 20.46
C VAL A 19 28.99 12.38 19.36
N MET A 20 29.57 13.15 18.43
CA MET A 20 28.85 13.72 17.29
C MET A 20 28.37 12.66 16.29
N VAL A 21 29.13 11.57 16.08
CA VAL A 21 28.71 10.46 15.21
C VAL A 21 27.59 9.64 15.83
N THR A 22 27.51 9.54 17.17
CA THR A 22 26.37 8.89 17.84
C THR A 22 25.08 9.74 17.86
N ALA A 23 25.18 11.06 17.72
CA ALA A 23 24.03 11.96 17.70
C ALA A 23 23.33 12.07 16.34
N ALA A 24 23.93 11.54 15.27
CA ALA A 24 23.37 11.52 13.91
C ALA A 24 22.64 10.21 13.56
N GLN A 25 22.42 9.32 14.53
CA GLN A 25 21.53 8.20 14.33
C GLN A 25 20.09 8.73 14.36
N PRO A 26 19.26 8.54 13.31
CA PRO A 26 17.85 8.84 13.40
C PRO A 26 17.33 8.01 14.58
N ALA A 27 16.71 8.67 15.54
CA ALA A 27 16.03 8.04 16.66
C ALA A 27 14.92 7.13 16.12
N ARG A 28 15.27 5.91 15.71
CA ARG A 28 14.36 4.77 15.68
C ARG A 28 14.16 4.34 17.13
N ALA A 29 13.55 5.20 17.91
CA ALA A 29 12.70 4.73 19.00
C ALA A 29 11.53 4.02 18.32
N ALA A 30 11.77 2.76 17.91
CA ALA A 30 10.69 1.91 17.46
C ALA A 30 9.71 1.85 18.62
N ALA A 31 8.47 2.27 18.41
CA ALA A 31 7.40 1.95 19.33
C ALA A 31 7.27 0.42 19.33
N GLU A 32 7.99 -0.23 20.24
CA GLU A 32 7.96 -1.67 20.40
C GLU A 32 6.53 -2.09 20.75
N GLY A 33 6.01 -3.08 20.03
CA GLY A 33 4.68 -3.62 20.28
C GLY A 33 3.50 -2.72 19.90
N LYS A 34 3.67 -1.73 19.01
CA LYS A 34 2.54 -0.94 18.46
C LYS A 34 2.72 -0.62 16.97
N PRO A 35 1.64 -0.58 16.17
CA PRO A 35 1.68 -0.12 14.78
C PRO A 35 2.06 1.36 14.69
N LEU A 36 2.83 1.71 13.65
CA LEU A 36 3.19 3.07 13.29
C LEU A 36 2.49 3.46 11.99
N PRO A 37 2.22 4.75 11.73
CA PRO A 37 1.64 5.18 10.45
C PRO A 37 2.42 4.68 9.22
N SER A 38 3.74 4.56 9.33
CA SER A 38 4.61 4.04 8.26
C SER A 38 4.37 2.56 7.93
N ASP A 39 3.73 1.79 8.81
CA ASP A 39 3.40 0.38 8.56
C ASP A 39 2.19 0.21 7.61
N PHE A 40 1.48 1.30 7.30
CA PHE A 40 0.30 1.33 6.44
C PHE A 40 0.63 1.91 5.05
N VAL A 41 1.89 1.80 4.64
CA VAL A 41 2.41 2.22 3.34
C VAL A 41 3.17 1.07 2.70
N CYS A 42 2.90 0.80 1.43
CA CYS A 42 3.62 -0.16 0.61
C CYS A 42 4.50 0.58 -0.40
N HIS A 43 5.81 0.40 -0.33
CA HIS A 43 6.79 1.26 -1.02
C HIS A 43 6.55 2.74 -0.68
N THR A 44 5.93 3.50 -1.57
CA THR A 44 5.54 4.91 -1.37
C THR A 44 4.03 5.12 -1.39
N VAL A 45 3.24 4.06 -1.61
CA VAL A 45 1.79 4.10 -1.81
C VAL A 45 1.06 3.72 -0.52
N GLY A 46 0.12 4.55 -0.10
CA GLY A 46 -0.82 4.30 0.98
C GLY A 46 -2.28 4.40 0.54
N ILE A 47 -3.18 4.12 1.47
CA ILE A 47 -4.62 4.29 1.26
C ILE A 47 -4.92 5.78 1.01
N GLY A 48 -5.73 6.06 -0.02
CA GLY A 48 -6.13 7.41 -0.43
C GLY A 48 -5.26 8.04 -1.53
N ASP A 49 -4.14 7.41 -1.90
CA ASP A 49 -3.30 7.87 -3.00
C ASP A 49 -4.00 7.68 -4.37
N ASP A 50 -3.56 8.43 -5.39
CA ASP A 50 -4.01 8.29 -6.78
C ASP A 50 -3.23 7.21 -7.56
N ASP A 51 -3.75 6.90 -8.75
CA ASP A 51 -3.16 5.99 -9.71
C ASP A 51 -1.79 6.45 -10.21
N GLY A 52 -1.57 7.75 -10.44
CA GLY A 52 -0.27 8.29 -10.85
C GLY A 52 0.86 7.89 -9.91
N LYS A 53 0.63 7.98 -8.60
CA LYS A 53 1.59 7.53 -7.58
C LYS A 53 1.79 6.02 -7.57
N VAL A 54 0.75 5.24 -7.86
CA VAL A 54 0.84 3.77 -7.99
C VAL A 54 1.67 3.39 -9.21
N ILE A 55 1.42 4.00 -10.37
CA ILE A 55 2.18 3.74 -11.59
C ILE A 55 3.66 4.11 -11.42
N ALA A 56 3.97 5.20 -10.70
CA ALA A 56 5.35 5.55 -10.39
C ALA A 56 6.06 4.50 -9.50
N ALA A 57 5.32 3.84 -8.60
CA ALA A 57 5.88 2.85 -7.68
C ALA A 57 5.96 1.43 -8.26
N PHE A 58 4.96 1.02 -9.05
CA PHE A 58 4.78 -0.36 -9.50
C PHE A 58 4.86 -0.56 -11.02
N GLY A 59 4.88 0.52 -11.80
CA GLY A 59 4.78 0.47 -13.26
C GLY A 59 3.35 0.24 -13.75
N ALA A 60 3.20 -0.32 -14.95
CA ALA A 60 1.89 -0.58 -15.55
C ALA A 60 1.24 -1.84 -14.94
N PRO A 61 -0.09 -1.84 -14.72
CA PRO A 61 -0.80 -3.04 -14.29
C PRO A 61 -0.77 -4.12 -15.37
N ARG A 62 -0.72 -5.38 -14.94
CA ARG A 62 -0.73 -6.56 -15.81
C ARG A 62 -2.14 -7.08 -16.08
N TYR A 63 -2.99 -6.96 -15.07
CA TYR A 63 -4.35 -7.45 -15.12
C TYR A 63 -5.23 -6.55 -14.28
N GLU A 64 -6.48 -6.38 -14.71
CA GLU A 64 -7.45 -5.55 -14.03
C GLU A 64 -8.79 -6.28 -13.96
N ARG A 65 -9.48 -6.14 -12.84
CA ARG A 65 -10.87 -6.57 -12.67
C ARG A 65 -11.61 -5.62 -11.74
N THR A 66 -12.93 -5.62 -11.83
CA THR A 66 -13.78 -4.86 -10.93
C THR A 66 -14.61 -5.83 -10.10
N VAL A 67 -14.55 -5.67 -8.79
CA VAL A 67 -15.23 -6.53 -7.81
C VAL A 67 -15.98 -5.66 -6.81
N ARG A 68 -17.06 -6.19 -6.23
CA ARG A 68 -17.75 -5.53 -5.11
C ARG A 68 -17.33 -6.20 -3.81
N ILE A 69 -16.71 -5.43 -2.92
CA ILE A 69 -16.23 -5.90 -1.61
C ILE A 69 -16.95 -5.09 -0.54
N GLN A 70 -17.75 -5.76 0.30
CA GLN A 70 -18.49 -5.12 1.40
C GLN A 70 -19.27 -3.87 0.96
N GLY A 71 -19.98 -3.99 -0.18
CA GLY A 71 -20.77 -2.90 -0.76
C GLY A 71 -19.99 -1.87 -1.58
N ILE A 72 -18.66 -1.80 -1.45
CA ILE A 72 -17.79 -0.87 -2.19
C ILE A 72 -17.36 -1.50 -3.52
N LEU A 73 -17.51 -0.76 -4.61
CA LEU A 73 -17.01 -1.17 -5.92
C LEU A 73 -15.51 -0.88 -6.01
N VAL A 74 -14.70 -1.91 -6.16
CA VAL A 74 -13.23 -1.84 -6.16
C VAL A 74 -12.70 -2.32 -7.50
N LYS A 75 -11.89 -1.49 -8.16
CA LYS A 75 -11.08 -1.89 -9.30
C LYS A 75 -9.76 -2.44 -8.79
N GLU A 76 -9.56 -3.75 -8.87
CA GLU A 76 -8.31 -4.42 -8.50
C GLU A 76 -7.38 -4.50 -9.71
N CYS A 77 -6.16 -4.02 -9.53
CA CYS A 77 -5.08 -4.05 -10.51
C CYS A 77 -3.93 -4.91 -9.98
N ASP A 78 -3.55 -5.94 -10.71
CA ASP A 78 -2.39 -6.78 -10.39
C ASP A 78 -1.13 -6.22 -11.05
N PHE A 79 -0.05 -6.13 -10.29
CA PHE A 79 1.25 -5.61 -10.71
C PHE A 79 2.33 -6.71 -10.67
N ASP A 80 3.50 -6.42 -11.23
CA ASP A 80 4.63 -7.33 -11.11
C ASP A 80 5.05 -7.54 -9.67
N GLY A 81 5.53 -8.75 -9.35
CA GLY A 81 5.96 -9.10 -8.00
C GLY A 81 4.80 -9.36 -7.04
N ASP A 82 3.66 -9.90 -7.50
CA ASP A 82 2.56 -10.35 -6.64
C ASP A 82 1.96 -9.27 -5.72
N PHE A 83 1.85 -8.04 -6.24
CA PHE A 83 1.11 -6.95 -5.62
C PHE A 83 -0.23 -6.77 -6.32
N THR A 84 -1.30 -6.61 -5.54
CA THR A 84 -2.62 -6.23 -6.04
C THR A 84 -3.04 -4.92 -5.38
N ILE A 85 -3.35 -3.90 -6.15
CA ILE A 85 -3.83 -2.59 -5.64
C ILE A 85 -5.30 -2.43 -6.04
N GLY A 86 -6.16 -2.20 -5.05
CA GLY A 86 -7.57 -1.90 -5.21
C GLY A 86 -7.82 -0.40 -5.16
N PHE A 87 -8.52 0.14 -6.15
CA PHE A 87 -9.00 1.51 -6.19
C PHE A 87 -10.51 1.54 -5.97
N ALA A 88 -10.99 2.43 -5.10
CA ALA A 88 -12.43 2.66 -4.96
C ALA A 88 -12.94 3.32 -6.26
N ALA A 89 -13.83 2.63 -6.98
CA ALA A 89 -14.27 3.06 -8.31
C ALA A 89 -14.95 4.44 -8.31
N SER A 90 -15.60 4.80 -7.21
CA SER A 90 -16.27 6.10 -7.07
C SER A 90 -15.30 7.29 -6.90
N THR A 91 -14.08 7.06 -6.40
CA THR A 91 -13.11 8.14 -6.10
C THR A 91 -11.82 8.04 -6.89
N GLY A 92 -11.54 6.89 -7.51
CA GLY A 92 -10.26 6.61 -8.16
C GLY A 92 -9.08 6.51 -7.21
N LYS A 93 -9.31 6.47 -5.89
CA LYS A 93 -8.25 6.44 -4.86
C LYS A 93 -7.99 5.02 -4.37
N VAL A 94 -6.74 4.74 -3.98
CA VAL A 94 -6.34 3.47 -3.38
C VAL A 94 -7.16 3.20 -2.12
N ILE A 95 -7.80 2.03 -2.06
CA ILE A 95 -8.60 1.57 -0.91
C ILE A 95 -8.14 0.21 -0.39
N ASP A 96 -7.36 -0.54 -1.17
CA ASP A 96 -6.83 -1.84 -0.77
C ASP A 96 -5.45 -2.09 -1.38
N ILE A 97 -4.56 -2.73 -0.63
CA ILE A 97 -3.23 -3.13 -1.09
C ILE A 97 -3.00 -4.54 -0.54
N THR A 98 -2.93 -5.53 -1.42
CA THR A 98 -2.61 -6.92 -1.08
C THR A 98 -1.22 -7.26 -1.56
N ILE A 99 -0.40 -7.80 -0.67
CA ILE A 99 1.02 -8.10 -0.88
C ILE A 99 1.22 -9.61 -0.66
N ARG A 100 1.44 -10.33 -1.76
CA ARG A 100 1.82 -11.75 -1.77
C ARG A 100 3.30 -11.95 -2.11
N ASN A 101 4.02 -10.86 -2.39
CA ASN A 101 5.45 -10.87 -2.68
C ASN A 101 6.25 -11.48 -1.53
N LYS A 102 6.99 -12.57 -1.80
CA LYS A 102 7.79 -13.26 -0.77
C LYS A 102 9.05 -12.50 -0.33
N ASN A 103 9.51 -11.56 -1.15
CA ASN A 103 10.69 -10.74 -0.91
C ASN A 103 10.35 -9.37 -0.31
N PHE A 104 9.07 -9.00 -0.22
CA PHE A 104 8.68 -7.75 0.41
C PHE A 104 8.82 -7.87 1.92
N GLU A 105 9.43 -6.86 2.53
CA GLU A 105 9.67 -6.79 3.96
C GLU A 105 8.92 -5.61 4.58
N LEU A 106 8.12 -5.91 5.59
CA LEU A 106 7.58 -4.93 6.51
C LEU A 106 8.63 -4.55 7.57
N ARG A 107 8.22 -3.67 8.50
CA ARG A 107 9.04 -3.22 9.63
C ARG A 107 9.69 -4.40 10.36
N ARG A 108 10.98 -4.21 10.68
CA ARG A 108 11.84 -5.21 11.33
C ARG A 108 12.00 -6.51 10.53
N GLY A 109 11.89 -6.48 9.20
CA GLY A 109 12.19 -7.63 8.33
C GLY A 109 11.08 -8.68 8.28
N ILE A 110 9.87 -8.33 8.72
CA ILE A 110 8.72 -9.23 8.65
C ILE A 110 8.34 -9.46 7.19
N ARG A 111 8.44 -10.70 6.75
CA ARG A 111 8.16 -11.13 5.38
C ARG A 111 7.39 -12.44 5.37
N TYR A 112 7.04 -12.92 4.17
CA TYR A 112 6.47 -14.25 4.00
C TYR A 112 7.23 -15.31 4.83
N GLY A 113 6.51 -16.14 5.57
CA GLY A 113 7.06 -17.14 6.49
C GLY A 113 7.41 -16.61 7.90
N ALA A 114 7.26 -15.32 8.18
CA ALA A 114 7.51 -14.78 9.52
C ALA A 114 6.61 -15.45 10.56
N THR A 115 7.18 -15.77 11.73
CA THR A 115 6.44 -16.46 12.79
C THR A 115 5.45 -15.53 13.49
N SER A 116 4.37 -16.10 14.02
CA SER A 116 3.41 -15.37 14.86
C SER A 116 4.06 -14.62 16.04
N ALA A 117 5.14 -15.16 16.62
CA ALA A 117 5.86 -14.52 17.71
C ALA A 117 6.56 -13.23 17.24
N TRP A 118 7.22 -13.27 16.08
CA TRP A 118 7.90 -12.11 15.51
C TRP A 118 6.91 -11.00 15.12
N ILE A 119 5.76 -11.39 14.53
CA ILE A 119 4.67 -10.47 14.21
C ILE A 119 4.20 -9.73 15.46
N GLN A 120 3.89 -10.47 16.53
CA GLN A 120 3.35 -9.87 17.76
C GLN A 120 4.39 -9.06 18.55
N ASP A 121 5.67 -9.42 18.47
CA ASP A 121 6.77 -8.61 19.02
C ASP A 121 6.89 -7.26 18.30
N THR A 122 6.64 -7.25 16.98
CA THR A 122 6.76 -6.03 16.16
C THR A 122 5.55 -5.11 16.31
N TYR A 123 4.33 -5.66 16.24
CA TYR A 123 3.10 -4.87 16.15
C TYR A 123 2.25 -4.88 17.43
N GLY A 124 2.61 -5.71 18.41
CA GLY A 124 1.85 -5.91 19.64
C GLY A 124 1.01 -7.18 19.58
N ARG A 125 0.48 -7.58 20.74
CA ARG A 125 -0.38 -8.76 20.83
C ARG A 125 -1.73 -8.50 20.18
N SER A 126 -2.12 -9.36 19.25
CA SER A 126 -3.45 -9.40 18.65
C SER A 126 -3.97 -10.83 18.69
N LYS A 127 -5.28 -11.01 18.87
CA LYS A 127 -5.92 -12.32 18.64
C LYS A 127 -6.05 -12.56 17.14
N ARG A 128 -5.97 -13.83 16.71
CA ARG A 128 -6.31 -14.20 15.34
C ARG A 128 -7.83 -14.07 15.15
N ARG A 129 -8.26 -13.46 14.06
CA ARG A 129 -9.67 -13.40 13.63
C ARG A 129 -9.83 -14.22 12.35
N ASN A 130 -10.89 -15.01 12.29
CA ASN A 130 -11.30 -15.63 11.04
C ASN A 130 -12.13 -14.62 10.24
N ILE A 131 -11.68 -14.31 9.02
CA ILE A 131 -12.37 -13.41 8.09
C ILE A 131 -12.38 -14.16 6.76
N ASP A 132 -13.59 -14.45 6.26
CA ASP A 132 -13.81 -15.18 5.01
C ASP A 132 -13.00 -16.49 4.91
N GLY A 133 -12.94 -17.25 6.01
CA GLY A 133 -12.24 -18.53 6.08
C GLY A 133 -10.73 -18.44 6.33
N ASN A 134 -10.15 -17.23 6.31
CA ASN A 134 -8.72 -17.00 6.51
C ASN A 134 -8.43 -16.44 7.91
N MET A 135 -7.29 -16.80 8.49
CA MET A 135 -6.86 -16.32 9.81
C MET A 135 -5.97 -15.09 9.68
N PHE A 136 -6.32 -14.00 10.38
CA PHE A 136 -5.57 -12.75 10.35
C PHE A 136 -5.21 -12.24 11.74
N TYR A 137 -4.03 -11.64 11.86
CA TYR A 137 -3.80 -10.59 12.86
C TYR A 137 -4.22 -9.23 12.28
N LEU A 138 -4.92 -8.41 13.06
CA LEU A 138 -5.43 -7.12 12.63
C LEU A 138 -4.86 -6.01 13.50
N TYR A 139 -4.34 -4.98 12.86
CA TYR A 139 -3.79 -3.80 13.51
C TYR A 139 -4.40 -2.54 12.90
N ALA A 140 -4.96 -1.67 13.74
CA ALA A 140 -5.54 -0.40 13.29
C ALA A 140 -4.46 0.67 13.10
N ASN A 141 -4.62 1.53 12.10
CA ASN A 141 -3.74 2.68 11.91
C ASN A 141 -4.02 3.72 13.01
N PRO A 142 -3.02 4.13 13.80
CA PRO A 142 -3.23 5.16 14.81
C PRO A 142 -3.65 6.52 14.21
N ALA A 143 -3.40 6.76 12.92
CA ALA A 143 -3.77 8.00 12.22
C ALA A 143 -5.15 7.94 11.52
N ASP A 144 -5.64 6.75 11.16
CA ASP A 144 -6.94 6.58 10.49
C ASP A 144 -7.61 5.29 10.96
N ARG A 145 -8.69 5.41 11.73
CA ARG A 145 -9.41 4.27 12.31
C ARG A 145 -10.04 3.32 11.28
N PHE A 146 -10.19 3.75 10.02
CA PHE A 146 -10.72 2.91 8.94
C PHE A 146 -9.61 2.15 8.20
N GLN A 147 -8.34 2.43 8.48
CA GLN A 147 -7.21 1.76 7.87
C GLN A 147 -6.68 0.64 8.77
N HIS A 148 -6.44 -0.51 8.16
CA HIS A 148 -6.02 -1.73 8.85
C HIS A 148 -4.84 -2.36 8.14
N LEU A 149 -3.89 -2.85 8.93
CA LEU A 149 -2.87 -3.79 8.51
C LEU A 149 -3.37 -5.18 8.93
N MET A 150 -3.69 -5.98 7.94
CA MET A 150 -4.13 -7.36 8.10
C MET A 150 -2.99 -8.30 7.68
N LEU A 151 -2.58 -9.16 8.59
CA LEU A 151 -1.52 -10.14 8.36
C LEU A 151 -2.15 -11.54 8.37
N GLN A 152 -2.36 -12.08 7.18
CA GLN A 152 -2.89 -13.43 7.00
C GLN A 152 -1.84 -14.44 7.43
N VAL A 153 -2.21 -15.36 8.31
CA VAL A 153 -1.33 -16.43 8.76
C VAL A 153 -1.90 -17.78 8.40
N ASP A 154 -1.03 -18.75 8.20
CA ASP A 154 -1.42 -20.14 8.10
C ASP A 154 -2.23 -20.57 9.33
N SER A 155 -3.29 -21.36 9.12
CA SER A 155 -4.19 -21.75 10.20
C SER A 155 -3.59 -22.82 11.12
N GLY A 156 -2.60 -23.58 10.64
CA GLY A 156 -1.88 -24.60 11.38
C GLY A 156 -0.75 -24.02 12.22
N ASP A 157 0.34 -23.62 11.56
CA ASP A 157 1.58 -23.23 12.25
C ASP A 157 1.69 -21.71 12.50
N GLY A 158 0.83 -20.90 11.86
CA GLY A 158 0.76 -19.46 12.08
C GLY A 158 1.87 -18.64 11.44
N HIS A 159 2.54 -19.13 10.39
CA HIS A 159 3.48 -18.30 9.64
C HIS A 159 2.75 -17.32 8.70
N LEU A 160 3.37 -16.16 8.44
CA LEU A 160 2.83 -15.11 7.57
C LEU A 160 2.71 -15.59 6.13
N MET A 161 1.53 -15.43 5.54
CA MET A 161 1.22 -15.81 4.16
C MET A 161 0.96 -14.61 3.26
N VAL A 162 0.17 -13.66 3.73
CA VAL A 162 -0.25 -12.48 2.95
C VAL A 162 -0.27 -11.27 3.87
N MET A 163 0.22 -10.14 3.37
CA MET A 163 0.04 -8.86 4.04
C MET A 163 -0.99 -8.05 3.26
N ARG A 164 -1.86 -7.35 3.96
CA ARG A 164 -2.88 -6.51 3.34
C ARG A 164 -3.01 -5.21 4.12
N ILE A 165 -2.88 -4.09 3.42
CA ILE A 165 -3.18 -2.76 3.95
C ILE A 165 -4.51 -2.36 3.34
N THR A 166 -5.54 -2.18 4.14
CA THR A 166 -6.90 -1.97 3.64
C THR A 166 -7.59 -0.80 4.32
N GLY A 167 -8.31 -0.02 3.53
CA GLY A 167 -9.31 0.93 3.97
C GLY A 167 -10.74 0.40 3.80
N LEU A 168 -10.91 -0.88 3.44
CA LEU A 168 -12.21 -1.54 3.35
C LEU A 168 -12.70 -1.95 4.75
N PRO A 169 -14.02 -1.99 4.98
CA PRO A 169 -14.55 -2.39 6.28
C PRO A 169 -14.27 -3.87 6.55
N ILE A 170 -13.81 -4.16 7.78
CA ILE A 170 -13.48 -5.53 8.21
C ILE A 170 -14.68 -6.32 8.76
N ASP A 171 -15.76 -5.61 9.13
CA ASP A 171 -17.01 -6.18 9.62
C ASP A 171 -18.19 -5.23 9.38
N GLU A 172 -19.40 -5.76 9.58
CA GLU A 172 -20.67 -5.04 9.38
C GLU A 172 -20.73 -3.73 10.18
N MET A 173 -20.24 -3.73 11.43
CA MET A 173 -20.28 -2.55 12.27
C MET A 173 -19.42 -1.43 11.68
N GLN A 174 -18.19 -1.76 11.29
CA GLN A 174 -17.31 -0.80 10.64
C GLN A 174 -17.86 -0.32 9.29
N MET A 175 -18.53 -1.20 8.53
CA MET A 175 -19.20 -0.82 7.28
C MET A 175 -20.27 0.26 7.53
N GLN A 176 -21.15 0.04 8.52
CA GLN A 176 -22.20 1.01 8.87
C GLN A 176 -21.63 2.36 9.32
N GLU A 177 -20.53 2.36 10.08
CA GLU A 177 -19.83 3.58 10.46
C GLU A 177 -19.19 4.27 9.26
N MET A 178 -18.62 3.49 8.33
CA MET A 178 -18.00 4.01 7.11
C MET A 178 -19.04 4.59 6.15
N MET A 179 -20.23 3.98 6.01
CA MET A 179 -21.32 4.54 5.21
C MET A 179 -21.73 5.93 5.68
N LYS A 180 -21.66 6.19 7.00
CA LYS A 180 -21.93 7.51 7.57
C LYS A 180 -20.77 8.49 7.36
N ALA A 181 -19.53 8.03 7.54
CA ALA A 181 -18.35 8.89 7.52
C ALA A 181 -17.82 9.18 6.11
N LYS A 182 -17.94 8.22 5.18
CA LYS A 182 -17.42 8.25 3.81
C LYS A 182 -18.47 7.71 2.83
N PRO A 183 -19.66 8.35 2.71
CA PRO A 183 -20.78 7.85 1.90
C PRO A 183 -20.42 7.71 0.41
N ASP A 184 -19.48 8.51 -0.10
CA ASP A 184 -19.05 8.47 -1.50
C ASP A 184 -18.43 7.13 -1.92
N LEU A 185 -17.86 6.36 -0.97
CA LEU A 185 -17.30 5.04 -1.28
C LEU A 185 -18.37 4.00 -1.64
N PHE A 186 -19.62 4.23 -1.22
CA PHE A 186 -20.73 3.28 -1.42
C PHE A 186 -21.66 3.67 -2.58
N ARG A 187 -21.37 4.78 -3.25
CA ARG A 187 -22.10 5.21 -4.44
C ARG A 187 -21.57 4.47 -5.66
N ASP A 188 -22.47 4.08 -6.55
CA ASP A 188 -22.06 3.62 -7.87
C ASP A 188 -21.49 4.82 -8.64
N PRO A 189 -20.34 4.67 -9.31
CA PRO A 189 -19.86 5.73 -10.17
C PRO A 189 -20.92 6.01 -11.24
N GLU A 190 -21.36 7.26 -11.36
CA GLU A 190 -22.02 7.73 -12.58
C GLU A 190 -21.11 7.32 -13.75
N GLU A 191 -21.67 6.79 -14.86
CA GLU A 191 -20.93 6.27 -16.02
C GLU A 191 -19.96 7.31 -16.61
N LYS A 192 -18.84 7.54 -15.93
CA LYS A 192 -17.71 8.32 -16.41
C LYS A 192 -16.79 7.29 -17.02
N GLY A 193 -16.81 7.24 -18.35
CA GLY A 193 -16.01 6.34 -19.15
C GLY A 193 -14.57 6.24 -18.65
N THR A 194 -14.09 5.00 -18.51
CA THR A 194 -12.67 4.61 -18.42
C THR A 194 -11.74 5.63 -17.75
N TRP A 195 -11.75 5.65 -16.41
CA TRP A 195 -10.86 6.48 -15.59
C TRP A 195 -9.37 6.08 -15.66
N PHE A 196 -9.04 4.89 -16.20
CA PHE A 196 -7.65 4.51 -16.40
C PHE A 196 -7.15 5.09 -17.73
N ILE A 197 -6.55 6.27 -17.66
CA ILE A 197 -5.80 6.86 -18.76
C ILE A 197 -4.31 6.72 -18.40
N PRO A 198 -3.62 5.69 -18.88
CA PRO A 198 -2.18 5.53 -18.63
C PRO A 198 -1.42 6.63 -19.36
N SER A 199 -1.26 7.79 -18.71
CA SER A 199 -0.74 9.04 -19.27
C SER A 199 -1.43 9.45 -20.59
N GLU A 200 -2.05 10.63 -20.63
CA GLU A 200 -2.30 11.31 -21.90
C GLU A 200 -0.95 11.64 -22.55
N LYS A 201 -0.31 10.66 -23.19
CA LYS A 201 0.37 10.95 -24.43
C LYS A 201 -0.76 11.19 -25.41
N GLU A 202 -1.12 12.47 -25.61
CA GLU A 202 -1.89 12.90 -26.77
C GLU A 202 -1.39 12.10 -27.96
N ILE A 203 -2.26 11.27 -28.53
CA ILE A 203 -1.96 10.58 -29.77
C ILE A 203 -1.77 11.71 -30.78
N ASP A 204 -0.56 11.85 -31.30
CA ASP A 204 -0.25 12.85 -32.32
C ASP A 204 -1.03 12.49 -33.60
N LEU A 205 -2.17 13.16 -33.78
CA LEU A 205 -3.03 13.01 -34.95
C LEU A 205 -2.58 13.87 -36.14
N SER A 206 -1.47 14.63 -36.01
CA SER A 206 -0.96 15.48 -37.09
C SER A 206 -0.55 14.70 -38.35
N GLY A 207 -0.30 13.40 -38.22
CA GLY A 207 0.00 12.49 -39.32
C GLY A 207 -1.19 11.73 -39.90
N MET A 208 -2.42 11.93 -39.40
CA MET A 208 -3.57 11.18 -39.92
C MET A 208 -3.97 11.69 -41.32
N PRO A 209 -4.19 10.78 -42.30
CA PRO A 209 -4.71 11.17 -43.59
C PRO A 209 -6.15 11.70 -43.44
N GLU A 210 -6.46 12.83 -44.09
CA GLU A 210 -7.81 13.39 -44.10
C GLU A 210 -8.83 12.32 -44.53
N SER A 211 -9.92 12.19 -43.77
CA SER A 211 -10.99 11.24 -44.04
C SER A 211 -11.65 11.59 -45.38
N LYS A 212 -11.23 10.91 -46.45
CA LYS A 212 -11.93 10.98 -47.73
C LYS A 212 -13.27 10.27 -47.61
N PRO A 213 -14.39 10.87 -48.08
CA PRO A 213 -15.68 10.21 -48.05
C PRO A 213 -15.62 8.93 -48.89
N VAL A 214 -15.69 7.78 -48.21
CA VAL A 214 -15.75 6.46 -48.87
C VAL A 214 -17.12 6.36 -49.54
N ARG A 215 -17.14 6.35 -50.87
CA ARG A 215 -18.33 6.00 -51.64
C ARG A 215 -18.48 4.49 -51.62
N LEU A 216 -19.38 4.00 -50.79
CA LEU A 216 -19.83 2.61 -50.83
C LEU A 216 -20.67 2.43 -52.10
N GLY A 217 -20.04 1.95 -53.18
CA GLY A 217 -20.74 1.54 -54.39
C GLY A 217 -21.43 0.20 -54.13
N GLY A 218 -22.73 0.24 -53.80
CA GLY A 218 -23.56 -0.95 -53.79
C GLY A 218 -23.83 -1.40 -55.24
N LEU A 219 -23.54 -2.67 -55.55
CA LEU A 219 -24.17 -3.32 -56.70
C LEU A 219 -25.65 -3.50 -56.38
N THR A 220 -26.50 -2.79 -57.09
CA THR A 220 -27.87 -3.22 -57.34
C THR A 220 -27.85 -4.12 -58.57
N GLU A 221 -28.12 -5.41 -58.38
CA GLU A 221 -28.81 -6.27 -59.36
C GLU A 221 -30.02 -6.90 -58.67
#